data_AF-A0A6C0K4E2-F1
#
_entry.id   AF-A0A6C0K4E2-F1
#
_cell.length_a   1.000
_cell.length_b   1.000
_cell.length_c   1.000
_cell.angle_alpha   90.00
_cell.angle_beta   90.00
_cell.angle_gamma   90.00
#
_symmetry.space_group_name_H-M   'P 1'
#
loop_
_entity.id
_entity.type
_entity.pdbx_description
1 polymer ?
#
loop_
_entity_poly.entity_id
_entity_poly.type
_entity_poly.pdbx_seq_one_letter_code
_entity_poly.pdbx_strand_id
1 'polypeptide(L)'
;MTKECNSCHKQLEDAEYVGNNQKILSTCSKCRERGKRSMEKHSENRKENTQQWREKNLERTKLMNEFYRSTKSLSEEQRSILVQEFKQKHNINDHVSGQPSKHRKEHYEKEGVTGKDCSVAGCGWKALTHFNNNSNSWDRLRTTCKDCMKKHRVASKDVRNKYYKKRMTEDVQFRLRQNIKNRIHNSLRFYATEKDDRIIHYLGCPMHHFKDHMESLFTEGMSWNKYGHYEDENGNRKIGIQIDHIIPCNAFDLNNPQELLLCFHWKNCQPMWGEENMSKSDTYKQEDKLRYIESMKEIMDNTSLDQLIENVQKDIKEEMEREKEQAELALQKEVENKALQKKQSSLFEDYLYDQCLENMQVMFFMYENANSNKGKEYKKSPLFLMKNKESRKTGGENAKSKTVYQYTITDRKFIRSFDCMSEAAKECGISHASLSNCCRQKTQSSAGFWWSYDPPAVASTTTEA
;
A
#
# COMPACT_ATOMS: atom_id res chain seq x y z
N MET A 1 -1.92 34.12 -15.41
CA MET A 1 -0.85 34.58 -14.50
C MET A 1 -1.04 33.86 -13.15
N THR A 2 -0.05 33.88 -12.26
CA THR A 2 -0.20 33.33 -10.90
C THR A 2 -0.33 34.45 -9.87
N LYS A 3 -1.22 34.27 -8.91
CA LYS A 3 -1.49 35.23 -7.82
C LYS A 3 -1.40 34.54 -6.47
N GLU A 4 -0.96 35.27 -5.45
CA GLU A 4 -0.94 34.80 -4.07
C GLU A 4 -2.32 34.98 -3.39
N CYS A 5 -2.80 33.93 -2.74
CA CYS A 5 -4.06 33.97 -1.99
C CYS A 5 -3.88 34.66 -0.63
N ASN A 6 -4.69 35.69 -0.33
CA ASN A 6 -4.62 36.43 0.93
C ASN A 6 -4.88 35.59 2.20
N SER A 7 -5.46 34.39 2.06
CA SER A 7 -5.85 33.55 3.19
C SER A 7 -4.91 32.37 3.41
N CYS A 8 -4.40 31.76 2.34
CA CYS A 8 -3.49 30.60 2.45
C CYS A 8 -2.07 30.86 1.94
N HIS A 9 -1.80 32.06 1.41
CA HIS A 9 -0.50 32.50 0.91
C HIS A 9 0.13 31.60 -0.16
N LYS A 10 -0.71 30.86 -0.89
CA LYS A 10 -0.26 30.01 -2.01
C LYS A 10 -0.32 30.79 -3.31
N GLN A 11 0.72 30.64 -4.13
CA GLN A 11 0.71 31.01 -5.54
C GLN A 11 -0.20 30.01 -6.29
N LEU A 12 -1.23 30.53 -6.94
CA LEU A 12 -2.23 29.75 -7.68
C LEU A 12 -2.56 30.48 -8.98
N GLU A 13 -3.04 29.74 -9.96
CA GLU A 13 -3.50 30.33 -11.23
C GLU A 13 -4.75 31.18 -11.04
N ASP A 14 -4.94 32.18 -11.90
CA ASP A 14 -6.06 33.12 -11.87
C ASP A 14 -7.44 32.42 -11.88
N ALA A 15 -7.55 31.25 -12.52
CA ALA A 15 -8.76 30.43 -12.55
C ALA A 15 -9.25 30.04 -11.14
N GLU A 16 -8.34 29.85 -10.18
CA GLU A 16 -8.66 29.51 -8.79
C GLU A 16 -9.23 30.70 -8.00
N TYR A 17 -9.27 31.91 -8.58
CA TYR A 17 -9.77 33.13 -7.95
C TYR A 17 -11.13 33.58 -8.46
N VAL A 18 -11.67 32.96 -9.51
CA VAL A 18 -12.95 33.37 -10.12
C VAL A 18 -14.11 33.13 -9.14
N GLY A 19 -14.82 34.20 -8.79
CA GLY A 19 -16.03 34.18 -7.97
C GLY A 19 -17.29 34.32 -8.81
N ASN A 20 -18.44 34.49 -8.15
CA ASN A 20 -19.71 34.74 -8.84
C ASN A 20 -19.61 35.99 -9.74
N ASN A 21 -20.28 35.95 -10.89
CA ASN A 21 -20.25 36.99 -11.93
C ASN A 21 -18.84 37.28 -12.47
N GLN A 22 -18.00 36.25 -12.56
CA GLN A 22 -16.62 36.31 -13.09
C GLN A 22 -15.70 37.30 -12.37
N LYS A 23 -16.05 37.74 -11.16
CA LYS A 23 -15.18 38.63 -10.38
C LYS A 23 -13.92 37.89 -9.92
N ILE A 24 -12.75 38.42 -10.24
CA ILE A 24 -11.47 37.93 -9.71
C ILE A 24 -11.37 38.30 -8.24
N LEU A 25 -11.36 37.31 -7.35
CA LEU A 25 -11.29 37.54 -5.91
C LEU A 25 -9.84 37.55 -5.40
N SER A 26 -9.64 38.04 -4.17
CA SER A 26 -8.35 38.01 -3.47
C SER A 26 -8.07 36.70 -2.73
N THR A 27 -9.09 35.84 -2.62
CA THR A 27 -9.03 34.57 -1.88
C THR A 27 -9.40 33.43 -2.82
N CYS A 28 -8.61 32.37 -2.84
CA CYS A 28 -8.83 31.23 -3.73
C CYS A 28 -10.09 30.41 -3.38
N SER A 29 -10.62 29.71 -4.38
CA SER A 29 -11.81 28.86 -4.34
C SER A 29 -11.87 27.98 -3.08
N LYS A 30 -10.78 27.26 -2.79
CA LYS A 30 -10.64 26.34 -1.66
C LYS A 30 -10.71 27.04 -0.30
N CYS A 31 -10.18 28.26 -0.19
CA CYS A 31 -10.27 29.04 1.04
C CYS A 31 -11.67 29.62 1.24
N ARG A 32 -12.35 30.02 0.16
CA ARG A 32 -13.76 30.46 0.20
C ARG A 32 -14.68 29.33 0.64
N GLU A 33 -14.48 28.13 0.10
CA GLU A 33 -15.27 26.94 0.43
C GLU A 33 -15.11 26.54 1.91
N ARG A 34 -13.88 26.62 2.43
CA ARG A 34 -13.63 26.46 3.88
C ARG A 34 -14.32 27.53 4.71
N GLY A 35 -14.31 28.78 4.23
CA GLY A 35 -15.03 29.90 4.82
C GLY A 35 -16.54 29.60 4.92
N LYS A 36 -17.17 29.17 3.83
CA LYS A 36 -18.60 28.80 3.79
C LYS A 36 -18.96 27.73 4.81
N ARG A 37 -18.22 26.61 4.84
CA ARG A 37 -18.44 25.54 5.82
C ARG A 37 -18.32 26.03 7.27
N SER A 38 -17.37 26.94 7.53
CA SER A 38 -17.23 27.56 8.85
C SER A 38 -18.38 28.51 9.18
N MET A 39 -18.94 29.22 8.19
CA MET A 39 -20.08 30.10 8.37
C MET A 39 -21.35 29.32 8.69
N GLU A 40 -21.60 28.22 7.97
CA GLU A 40 -22.74 27.33 8.20
C GLU A 40 -22.69 26.70 9.59
N LYS A 41 -21.53 26.13 9.96
CA LYS A 41 -21.31 25.48 11.25
C LYS A 41 -21.55 26.40 12.45
N HIS A 42 -21.29 27.70 12.30
CA HIS A 42 -21.43 28.69 13.36
C HIS A 42 -22.53 29.72 13.07
N SER A 43 -23.46 29.38 12.19
CA SER A 43 -24.47 30.32 11.70
C SER A 43 -25.39 30.81 12.82
N GLU A 44 -25.92 29.91 13.65
CA GLU A 44 -26.78 30.25 14.79
C GLU A 44 -26.07 31.14 15.81
N ASN A 45 -24.91 30.73 16.31
CA ASN A 45 -24.13 31.54 17.25
C ASN A 45 -23.75 32.91 16.67
N ARG A 46 -23.52 33.02 15.35
CA ARG A 46 -23.25 34.30 14.70
C ARG A 46 -24.49 35.18 14.64
N LYS A 47 -25.67 34.62 14.35
CA LYS A 47 -26.94 35.37 14.38
C LYS A 47 -27.19 35.92 15.77
N GLU A 48 -27.09 35.07 16.80
CA GLU A 48 -27.27 35.46 18.20
C GLU A 48 -26.28 36.54 18.62
N ASN A 49 -24.98 36.36 18.37
CA ASN A 49 -23.96 37.36 18.68
C ASN A 49 -24.19 38.68 17.94
N THR A 50 -24.65 38.61 16.68
CA THR A 50 -24.96 39.81 15.87
C THR A 50 -26.17 40.54 16.44
N GLN A 51 -27.22 39.81 16.86
CA GLN A 51 -28.39 40.38 17.49
C GLN A 51 -28.02 41.06 18.82
N GLN A 52 -27.30 40.36 19.70
CA GLN A 52 -26.84 40.93 20.97
C GLN A 52 -25.96 42.17 20.76
N TRP A 53 -25.09 42.15 19.74
CA TRP A 53 -24.29 43.33 19.39
C TRP A 53 -25.16 44.49 18.91
N ARG A 54 -26.16 44.23 18.05
CA ARG A 54 -27.10 45.26 17.54
C ARG A 54 -27.91 45.88 18.66
N GLU A 55 -28.43 45.07 19.59
CA GLU A 55 -29.18 45.55 20.76
C GLU A 55 -28.31 46.42 21.66
N LYS A 56 -27.10 45.95 22.00
CA LYS A 56 -26.14 46.71 22.84
C LYS A 56 -25.65 48.01 22.20
N ASN A 57 -25.62 48.09 20.86
CA ASN A 57 -25.10 49.25 20.13
C ASN A 57 -26.20 50.05 19.41
N LEU A 58 -27.48 49.80 19.70
CA LEU A 58 -28.60 50.42 18.97
C LEU A 58 -28.55 51.96 19.07
N GLU A 59 -28.47 52.48 20.28
CA GLU A 59 -28.46 53.93 20.52
C GLU A 59 -27.19 54.60 19.98
N ARG A 60 -26.03 53.97 20.17
CA ARG A 60 -24.77 54.41 19.54
C ARG A 60 -24.93 54.54 18.02
N THR A 61 -25.56 53.55 17.40
CA THR A 61 -25.74 53.51 15.94
C THR A 61 -26.69 54.61 15.47
N LYS A 62 -27.81 54.83 16.18
CA LYS A 62 -28.76 55.92 15.89
C LYS A 62 -28.05 57.28 15.95
N LEU A 63 -27.36 57.56 17.06
CA LEU A 63 -26.62 58.81 17.28
C LEU A 63 -25.59 59.08 16.19
N MET A 64 -24.78 58.07 15.85
CA MET A 64 -23.78 58.20 14.79
C MET A 64 -24.43 58.42 13.41
N ASN A 65 -25.53 57.74 13.11
CA ASN A 65 -26.23 57.91 11.83
C ASN A 65 -26.84 59.31 11.70
N GLU A 66 -27.43 59.85 12.78
CA GLU A 66 -27.93 61.23 12.82
C GLU A 66 -26.80 62.24 12.62
N PHE A 67 -25.66 62.05 13.31
CA PHE A 67 -24.47 62.86 13.12
C PHE A 67 -24.00 62.85 11.65
N TYR A 68 -23.86 61.67 11.04
CA TYR A 68 -23.42 61.54 9.65
C TYR A 68 -24.42 62.14 8.65
N ARG A 69 -25.73 62.08 8.93
CA ARG A 69 -26.75 62.74 8.11
C ARG A 69 -26.63 64.26 8.21
N SER A 70 -26.44 64.80 9.42
CA SER A 70 -26.30 66.23 9.66
C SER A 70 -25.01 66.84 9.10
N THR A 71 -23.94 66.05 8.99
CA THR A 71 -22.61 66.49 8.51
C THR A 71 -22.32 66.08 7.06
N LYS A 72 -23.34 65.68 6.30
CA LYS A 72 -23.20 65.15 4.93
C LYS A 72 -22.62 66.17 3.94
N SER A 73 -22.93 67.45 4.12
CA SER A 73 -22.46 68.55 3.25
C SER A 73 -21.02 68.99 3.51
N LEU A 74 -20.41 68.55 4.62
CA LEU A 74 -19.04 68.90 4.98
C LEU A 74 -18.01 68.06 4.21
N SER A 75 -16.82 68.61 4.01
CA SER A 75 -15.67 67.86 3.50
C SER A 75 -15.24 66.76 4.47
N GLU A 76 -14.51 65.77 3.96
CA GLU A 76 -14.05 64.62 4.75
C GLU A 76 -13.13 65.01 5.91
N GLU A 77 -12.25 65.99 5.69
CA GLU A 77 -11.35 66.55 6.71
C GLU A 77 -12.12 67.27 7.82
N GLN A 78 -13.07 68.13 7.45
CA GLN A 78 -13.94 68.82 8.42
C GLN A 78 -14.78 67.82 9.24
N ARG A 79 -15.32 66.78 8.58
CA ARG A 79 -16.11 65.74 9.25
C ARG A 79 -15.26 64.89 10.20
N SER A 80 -14.01 64.61 9.85
CA SER A 80 -13.09 63.82 10.69
C SER A 80 -12.80 64.50 12.03
N ILE A 81 -12.64 65.83 12.04
CA ILE A 81 -12.45 66.61 13.27
C ILE A 81 -13.73 66.55 14.13
N LEU A 82 -14.88 66.85 13.54
CA LEU A 82 -16.17 66.87 14.24
C LEU A 82 -16.58 65.50 14.79
N VAL A 83 -16.21 64.40 14.11
CA VAL A 83 -16.55 63.05 14.59
C VAL A 83 -15.82 62.71 15.88
N GLN A 84 -14.62 63.25 16.09
CA GLN A 84 -13.86 63.02 17.33
C GLN A 84 -14.51 63.77 18.50
N GLU A 85 -14.88 65.03 18.30
CA GLU A 85 -15.60 65.83 19.30
C GLU A 85 -16.96 65.22 19.64
N PHE A 86 -17.70 64.77 18.62
CA PHE A 86 -18.99 64.11 18.80
C PHE A 86 -18.85 62.82 19.61
N LYS A 87 -17.86 61.98 19.30
CA LYS A 87 -17.58 60.76 20.05
C LYS A 87 -17.24 61.06 21.51
N GLN A 88 -16.41 62.07 21.79
CA GLN A 88 -16.08 62.49 23.15
C GLN A 88 -17.33 62.98 23.90
N LYS A 89 -18.12 63.86 23.28
CA LYS A 89 -19.35 64.41 23.88
C LYS A 89 -20.38 63.33 24.24
N HIS A 90 -20.48 62.29 23.43
CA HIS A 90 -21.43 61.19 23.62
C HIS A 90 -20.81 59.95 24.29
N ASN A 91 -19.58 60.04 24.83
CA ASN A 91 -18.85 58.94 25.45
C ASN A 91 -18.77 57.67 24.56
N ILE A 92 -18.66 57.85 23.25
CA ILE A 92 -18.57 56.75 22.28
C ILE A 92 -17.11 56.35 22.11
N ASN A 93 -16.72 55.24 22.74
CA ASN A 93 -15.38 54.69 22.61
C ASN A 93 -15.27 53.71 21.41
N ASP A 94 -14.28 53.93 20.55
CA ASP A 94 -13.90 52.99 19.50
C ASP A 94 -12.90 51.96 20.05
N HIS A 95 -13.41 50.86 20.57
CA HIS A 95 -12.58 49.81 21.19
C HIS A 95 -11.75 48.97 20.19
N VAL A 96 -11.82 49.24 18.88
CA VAL A 96 -11.38 48.28 17.85
C VAL A 96 -10.41 48.86 16.81
N SER A 97 -10.34 50.18 16.61
CA SER A 97 -9.43 50.76 15.60
C SER A 97 -8.06 51.09 16.18
N GLY A 98 -7.00 50.50 15.63
CA GLY A 98 -5.61 50.86 15.89
C GLY A 98 -4.99 50.33 17.20
N GLN A 99 -5.77 49.69 18.07
CA GLN A 99 -5.25 49.16 19.33
C GLN A 99 -4.82 47.68 19.20
N PRO A 100 -3.60 47.32 19.65
CA PRO A 100 -3.17 45.93 19.72
C PRO A 100 -4.13 45.08 20.59
N SER A 101 -4.32 43.81 20.22
CA SER A 101 -5.10 42.88 21.04
C SER A 101 -4.54 42.82 22.47
N LYS A 102 -5.41 42.79 23.49
CA LYS A 102 -5.02 42.59 24.90
C LYS A 102 -4.26 41.28 25.15
N HIS A 103 -4.36 40.32 24.22
CA HIS A 103 -3.65 39.04 24.28
C HIS A 103 -2.33 39.04 23.49
N ARG A 104 -1.95 40.18 22.89
CA ARG A 104 -0.66 40.36 22.21
C ARG A 104 0.47 40.24 23.23
N LYS A 105 1.44 39.37 22.95
CA LYS A 105 2.68 39.27 23.71
C LYS A 105 3.72 40.14 23.01
N GLU A 106 4.06 41.27 23.63
CA GLU A 106 5.04 42.22 23.09
C GLU A 106 6.46 41.66 23.19
N HIS A 107 7.31 42.14 22.29
CA HIS A 107 8.73 41.79 22.29
C HIS A 107 9.47 42.81 23.13
N TYR A 108 10.40 42.34 23.96
CA TYR A 108 11.29 43.19 24.71
C TYR A 108 12.64 42.51 24.89
N GLU A 109 13.66 43.34 25.08
CA GLU A 109 15.03 42.88 25.25
C GLU A 109 15.32 42.55 26.71
N LYS A 110 16.02 41.44 26.91
CA LYS A 110 16.60 41.05 28.20
C LYS A 110 18.00 40.53 27.94
N GLU A 111 18.98 41.12 28.63
CA GLU A 111 20.41 40.73 28.52
C GLU A 111 20.92 40.77 27.06
N GLY A 112 20.51 41.78 26.28
CA GLY A 112 20.94 41.97 24.89
C GLY A 112 20.28 41.03 23.87
N VAL A 113 19.28 40.23 24.29
CA VAL A 113 18.54 39.33 23.41
C VAL A 113 17.08 39.75 23.34
N THR A 114 16.52 39.83 22.13
CA THR A 114 15.08 40.09 21.92
C THR A 114 14.24 38.84 22.18
N GLY A 115 13.16 38.98 22.94
CA GLY A 115 12.28 37.86 23.31
C GLY A 115 10.91 38.32 23.76
N LYS A 116 10.12 37.40 24.31
CA LYS A 116 8.77 37.68 24.83
C LYS A 116 8.39 36.70 25.92
N ASP A 117 7.37 37.07 26.71
CA ASP A 117 6.82 36.19 27.73
C ASP A 117 6.03 35.01 27.16
N CYS A 118 6.36 33.82 27.67
CA CYS A 118 5.56 32.65 27.43
C CYS A 118 4.17 32.81 28.08
N SER A 119 3.12 32.42 27.37
CA SER A 119 1.74 32.46 27.88
C SER A 119 1.43 31.49 29.02
N VAL A 120 2.35 30.58 29.36
CA VAL A 120 2.16 29.63 30.46
C VAL A 120 2.59 30.29 31.76
N ALA A 121 1.68 30.29 32.74
CA ALA A 121 1.93 30.85 34.05
C ALA A 121 3.22 30.28 34.67
N GLY A 122 4.07 31.16 35.19
CA GLY A 122 5.35 30.79 35.82
C GLY A 122 6.49 30.45 34.85
N CYS A 123 6.28 30.45 33.53
CA CYS A 123 7.38 30.19 32.57
C CYS A 123 8.24 31.44 32.28
N GLY A 124 7.58 32.61 32.19
CA GLY A 124 8.25 33.90 31.98
C GLY A 124 8.86 34.07 30.58
N TRP A 125 9.85 34.97 30.51
CA TRP A 125 10.48 35.43 29.28
C TRP A 125 11.35 34.36 28.60
N LYS A 126 11.29 34.33 27.27
CA LYS A 126 12.16 33.50 26.41
C LYS A 126 12.57 34.28 25.16
N ALA A 127 13.76 34.01 24.65
CA ALA A 127 14.21 34.53 23.36
C ALA A 127 13.28 34.10 22.22
N LEU A 128 13.13 34.90 21.16
CA LEU A 128 12.19 34.62 20.05
C LEU A 128 12.46 33.26 19.36
N THR A 129 13.72 32.83 19.32
CA THR A 129 14.16 31.52 18.78
C THR A 129 13.54 30.32 19.53
N HIS A 130 13.06 30.52 20.75
CA HIS A 130 12.45 29.48 21.58
C HIS A 130 10.94 29.33 21.34
N PHE A 131 10.38 30.01 20.34
CA PHE A 131 8.98 29.86 19.94
C PHE A 131 8.88 29.18 18.58
N ASN A 132 7.80 28.42 18.37
CA ASN A 132 7.50 27.83 17.06
C ASN A 132 6.72 28.83 16.21
N ASN A 133 6.86 28.72 14.89
CA ASN A 133 6.12 29.57 13.95
C ASN A 133 4.60 29.38 14.08
N ASN A 134 3.87 30.46 13.90
CA ASN A 134 2.42 30.52 13.82
C ASN A 134 2.00 31.68 12.92
N SER A 135 1.60 31.40 11.68
CA SER A 135 1.25 32.41 10.67
C SER A 135 0.12 33.36 11.10
N ASN A 136 -0.73 32.92 12.02
CA ASN A 136 -1.89 33.69 12.49
C ASN A 136 -1.56 34.67 13.62
N SER A 137 -0.35 34.59 14.18
CA SER A 137 0.13 35.52 15.19
C SER A 137 0.72 36.76 14.52
N TRP A 138 0.56 37.93 15.15
CA TRP A 138 1.05 39.22 14.62
C TRP A 138 2.56 39.21 14.33
N ASP A 139 3.33 38.45 15.10
CA ASP A 139 4.78 38.28 14.99
C ASP A 139 5.18 36.95 14.34
N ARG A 140 4.21 36.22 13.76
CA ARG A 140 4.38 34.89 13.18
C ARG A 140 4.94 33.84 14.14
N LEU A 141 4.86 34.05 15.46
CA LEU A 141 5.36 33.13 16.48
C LEU A 141 4.25 32.75 17.47
N ARG A 142 4.28 31.51 17.96
CA ARG A 142 3.40 31.07 19.05
C ARG A 142 3.61 31.92 20.31
N THR A 143 2.58 32.01 21.15
CA THR A 143 2.66 32.64 22.47
C THR A 143 3.23 31.70 23.54
N THR A 144 3.20 30.39 23.30
CA THR A 144 3.80 29.37 24.17
C THR A 144 5.17 28.95 23.63
N CYS A 145 6.18 28.89 24.50
CA CYS A 145 7.53 28.47 24.13
C CYS A 145 7.61 26.97 23.82
N LYS A 146 8.69 26.55 23.14
CA LYS A 146 8.96 25.16 22.74
C LYS A 146 8.95 24.20 23.93
N ASP A 147 9.51 24.60 25.07
CA ASP A 147 9.61 23.75 26.27
C ASP A 147 8.24 23.49 26.90
N CYS A 148 7.44 24.54 27.09
CA CYS A 148 6.09 24.41 27.60
C CYS A 148 5.21 23.59 26.64
N MET A 149 5.37 23.76 25.33
CA MET A 149 4.69 22.91 24.34
C MET A 149 5.11 21.44 24.47
N LYS A 150 6.40 21.15 24.70
CA LYS A 150 6.91 19.78 24.91
C LYS A 150 6.31 19.18 26.19
N LYS A 151 6.33 19.91 27.31
CA LYS A 151 5.72 19.49 28.58
C LYS A 151 4.23 19.19 28.41
N HIS A 152 3.48 20.11 27.78
CA HIS A 152 2.06 19.91 27.48
C HIS A 152 1.83 18.69 26.58
N ARG A 153 2.67 18.46 25.56
CA ARG A 153 2.54 17.31 24.64
C ARG A 153 2.71 15.96 25.34
N VAL A 154 3.59 15.91 26.34
CA VAL A 154 3.82 14.73 27.19
C VAL A 154 2.66 14.54 28.16
N ALA A 155 2.27 15.58 28.89
CA ALA A 155 1.15 15.53 29.84
C ALA A 155 -0.18 15.14 29.16
N SER A 156 -0.41 15.61 27.93
CA SER A 156 -1.62 15.30 27.15
C SER A 156 -1.54 14.03 26.31
N LYS A 157 -0.49 13.20 26.48
CA LYS A 157 -0.26 12.00 25.65
C LYS A 157 -1.46 11.06 25.71
N ASP A 158 -1.94 10.72 26.90
CA ASP A 158 -3.00 9.73 27.08
C ASP A 158 -4.36 10.25 26.62
N VAL A 159 -4.66 11.52 26.88
CA VAL A 159 -5.86 12.20 26.37
C VAL A 159 -5.88 12.18 24.84
N ARG A 160 -4.76 12.52 24.19
CA ARG A 160 -4.62 12.49 22.74
C ARG A 160 -4.75 11.07 22.18
N ASN A 161 -4.13 10.10 22.84
CA ASN A 161 -4.22 8.69 22.44
C ASN A 161 -5.65 8.15 22.57
N LYS A 162 -6.36 8.49 23.66
CA LYS A 162 -7.77 8.15 23.87
C LYS A 162 -8.66 8.75 22.78
N TYR A 163 -8.48 10.05 22.49
CA TYR A 163 -9.18 10.72 21.39
C TYR A 163 -8.88 10.08 20.03
N TYR A 164 -7.61 9.76 19.76
CA TYR A 164 -7.19 9.10 18.52
C TYR A 164 -7.84 7.73 18.37
N LYS A 165 -7.78 6.87 19.41
CA LYS A 165 -8.43 5.55 19.42
C LYS A 165 -9.93 5.67 19.17
N LYS A 166 -10.61 6.57 19.90
CA LYS A 166 -12.04 6.85 19.73
C LYS A 166 -12.38 7.21 18.28
N ARG A 167 -11.63 8.14 17.67
CA ARG A 167 -11.83 8.52 16.27
C ARG A 167 -11.49 7.44 15.26
N MET A 168 -10.49 6.60 15.53
CA MET A 168 -10.22 5.45 14.66
C MET A 168 -11.40 4.48 14.62
N THR A 169 -12.14 4.34 15.73
CA THR A 169 -13.32 3.47 15.78
C THR A 169 -14.56 4.13 15.17
N GLU A 170 -14.83 5.39 15.52
CA GLU A 170 -16.11 6.06 15.19
C GLU A 170 -16.10 6.80 13.85
N ASP A 171 -14.95 7.31 13.40
CA ASP A 171 -14.83 8.16 12.21
C ASP A 171 -14.14 7.38 11.09
N VAL A 172 -14.96 6.79 10.21
CA VAL A 172 -14.49 5.99 9.07
C VAL A 172 -13.56 6.79 8.16
N GLN A 173 -13.88 8.05 7.86
CA GLN A 173 -13.01 8.88 7.01
C GLN A 173 -11.66 9.16 7.67
N PHE A 174 -11.63 9.34 8.99
CA PHE A 174 -10.38 9.50 9.73
C PHE A 174 -9.56 8.21 9.69
N ARG A 175 -10.18 7.06 9.95
CA ARG A 175 -9.52 5.75 9.90
C ARG A 175 -8.94 5.46 8.51
N LEU A 176 -9.72 5.65 7.45
CA LEU A 176 -9.28 5.53 6.06
C LEU A 176 -8.06 6.41 5.77
N ARG A 177 -8.15 7.69 6.13
CA ARG A 177 -7.07 8.65 5.96
C ARG A 177 -5.78 8.21 6.64
N GLN A 178 -5.84 7.71 7.87
CA GLN A 178 -4.64 7.25 8.59
C GLN A 178 -4.03 6.00 7.93
N ASN A 179 -4.86 5.05 7.53
CA ASN A 179 -4.40 3.81 6.91
C ASN A 179 -3.73 4.08 5.55
N ILE A 180 -4.38 4.86 4.68
CA ILE A 180 -3.84 5.26 3.37
C ILE A 180 -2.55 6.07 3.54
N LYS A 181 -2.54 7.02 4.47
CA LYS A 181 -1.32 7.80 4.79
C LYS A 181 -0.15 6.90 5.13
N ASN A 182 -0.37 5.94 6.03
CA ASN A 182 0.68 5.06 6.50
C ASN A 182 1.13 4.12 5.38
N ARG A 183 0.21 3.64 4.54
CA ARG A 183 0.54 2.84 3.36
C ARG A 183 1.44 3.61 2.40
N ILE A 184 1.01 4.78 1.93
CA ILE A 184 1.81 5.61 1.02
C ILE A 184 3.16 5.94 1.65
N HIS A 185 3.20 6.30 2.94
CA HIS A 185 4.46 6.59 3.62
C HIS A 185 5.42 5.40 3.64
N ASN A 186 4.92 4.19 3.91
CA ASN A 186 5.73 2.99 3.92
C ASN A 186 6.22 2.63 2.50
N SER A 187 5.37 2.78 1.48
CA SER A 187 5.75 2.58 0.08
C SER A 187 6.83 3.58 -0.33
N LEU A 188 6.63 4.89 -0.16
CA LEU A 188 7.62 5.91 -0.53
C LEU A 188 8.96 5.74 0.20
N ARG A 189 8.92 5.33 1.48
CA ARG A 189 10.14 5.04 2.24
C ARG A 189 10.92 3.86 1.65
N PHE A 190 10.22 2.83 1.16
CA PHE A 190 10.84 1.68 0.52
C PHE A 190 11.55 2.05 -0.79
N TYR A 191 10.93 2.92 -1.59
CA TYR A 191 11.48 3.40 -2.88
C TYR A 191 12.39 4.63 -2.76
N ALA A 192 12.72 5.08 -1.54
CA ALA A 192 13.54 6.27 -1.26
C ALA A 192 13.04 7.58 -1.91
N THR A 193 11.77 7.66 -2.25
CA THR A 193 11.17 8.83 -2.90
C THR A 193 10.79 9.90 -1.86
N GLU A 194 11.15 11.16 -2.10
CA GLU A 194 10.77 12.27 -1.22
C GLU A 194 9.27 12.54 -1.27
N LYS A 195 8.67 12.80 -0.11
CA LYS A 195 7.25 13.13 -0.02
C LYS A 195 7.07 14.65 -0.08
N ASP A 196 6.58 15.14 -1.20
CA ASP A 196 6.22 16.56 -1.37
C ASP A 196 4.81 16.85 -0.79
N ASP A 197 3.83 15.96 -1.03
CA ASP A 197 2.44 16.42 -1.03
C ASP A 197 1.50 15.85 0.06
N ARG A 198 0.32 16.47 0.17
CA ARG A 198 -0.78 16.01 1.04
C ARG A 198 -1.38 14.75 0.42
N ILE A 199 -1.74 13.75 1.25
CA ILE A 199 -2.36 12.46 0.82
C ILE A 199 -3.46 12.60 -0.24
N ILE A 200 -4.27 13.67 -0.16
CA ILE A 200 -5.38 13.96 -1.08
C ILE A 200 -4.88 14.18 -2.51
N HIS A 201 -3.66 14.69 -2.69
CA HIS A 201 -3.04 14.85 -4.00
C HIS A 201 -2.79 13.48 -4.65
N TYR A 202 -2.08 12.58 -3.95
CA TYR A 202 -1.84 11.22 -4.41
C TYR A 202 -3.14 10.45 -4.67
N LEU A 203 -4.12 10.61 -3.78
CA LEU A 203 -5.40 9.92 -3.91
C LEU A 203 -6.23 10.41 -5.12
N GLY A 204 -5.97 11.62 -5.63
CA GLY A 204 -6.74 12.23 -6.72
C GLY A 204 -8.15 12.70 -6.35
N CYS A 205 -8.60 12.50 -5.10
CA CYS A 205 -9.92 12.93 -4.65
C CYS A 205 -9.96 13.25 -3.14
N PRO A 206 -10.96 14.02 -2.66
CA PRO A 206 -11.15 14.23 -1.23
C PRO A 206 -11.63 12.94 -0.55
N MET A 207 -11.32 12.80 0.75
CA MET A 207 -11.58 11.55 1.51
C MET A 207 -13.05 11.11 1.57
N HIS A 208 -14.01 12.03 1.47
CA HIS A 208 -15.43 11.65 1.41
C HIS A 208 -15.75 10.97 0.08
N HIS A 209 -15.31 11.53 -1.04
CA HIS A 209 -15.45 10.92 -2.36
C HIS A 209 -14.79 9.53 -2.38
N PHE A 210 -13.58 9.39 -1.84
CA PHE A 210 -12.93 8.09 -1.74
C PHE A 210 -13.77 7.07 -0.96
N LYS A 211 -14.31 7.47 0.19
CA LYS A 211 -15.18 6.61 1.01
C LYS A 211 -16.42 6.19 0.21
N ASP A 212 -17.10 7.13 -0.44
CA ASP A 212 -18.33 6.88 -1.18
C ASP A 212 -18.06 5.97 -2.39
N HIS A 213 -16.93 6.16 -3.07
CA HIS A 213 -16.48 5.25 -4.13
C HIS A 213 -16.21 3.83 -3.62
N MET A 214 -15.47 3.68 -2.51
CA MET A 214 -15.24 2.36 -1.91
C MET A 214 -16.56 1.68 -1.51
N GLU A 215 -17.50 2.42 -0.93
CA GLU A 215 -18.83 1.89 -0.59
C GLU A 215 -19.61 1.45 -1.83
N SER A 216 -19.49 2.17 -2.95
CA SER A 216 -20.16 1.80 -4.20
C SER A 216 -19.66 0.47 -4.80
N LEU A 217 -18.47 0.02 -4.40
CA LEU A 217 -17.85 -1.24 -4.82
C LEU A 217 -18.10 -2.39 -3.83
N PHE A 218 -18.81 -2.15 -2.71
CA PHE A 218 -19.08 -3.19 -1.72
C PHE A 218 -19.99 -4.28 -2.29
N THR A 219 -19.55 -5.53 -2.15
CA THR A 219 -20.35 -6.72 -2.47
C THR A 219 -21.17 -7.16 -1.25
N GLU A 220 -21.99 -8.19 -1.42
CA GLU A 220 -22.86 -8.70 -0.36
C GLU A 220 -22.07 -8.98 0.93
N GLY A 221 -22.58 -8.46 2.06
CA GLY A 221 -21.97 -8.61 3.37
C GLY A 221 -20.80 -7.66 3.67
N MET A 222 -20.32 -6.86 2.72
CA MET A 222 -19.32 -5.83 2.97
C MET A 222 -19.91 -4.59 3.64
N SER A 223 -19.24 -4.07 4.67
CA SER A 223 -19.56 -2.78 5.28
C SER A 223 -18.41 -2.30 6.17
N TRP A 224 -18.40 -1.01 6.53
CA TRP A 224 -17.30 -0.40 7.27
C TRP A 224 -17.06 -0.96 8.68
N ASN A 225 -18.04 -1.64 9.29
CA ASN A 225 -17.85 -2.35 10.56
C ASN A 225 -16.90 -3.55 10.39
N LYS A 226 -16.83 -4.14 9.19
CA LYS A 226 -15.94 -5.23 8.80
C LYS A 226 -14.65 -4.74 8.16
N TYR A 227 -14.36 -3.44 8.15
CA TYR A 227 -13.10 -2.92 7.59
C TYR A 227 -11.91 -3.14 8.55
N GLY A 228 -10.85 -3.75 8.05
CA GLY A 228 -9.67 -4.13 8.82
C GLY A 228 -9.85 -5.49 9.49
N HIS A 229 -9.94 -5.52 10.82
CA HIS A 229 -10.28 -6.72 11.58
C HIS A 229 -11.66 -6.54 12.21
N TYR A 230 -12.41 -7.64 12.29
CA TYR A 230 -13.72 -7.68 12.95
C TYR A 230 -13.86 -8.98 13.75
N GLU A 231 -14.83 -9.03 14.65
CA GLU A 231 -15.20 -10.25 15.38
C GLU A 231 -16.42 -10.88 14.73
N ASP A 232 -16.40 -12.19 14.52
CA ASP A 232 -17.58 -12.92 14.07
C ASP A 232 -18.57 -13.14 15.23
N GLU A 233 -19.73 -13.74 14.92
CA GLU A 233 -20.79 -14.04 15.89
C GLU A 233 -20.33 -14.93 17.07
N ASN A 234 -19.24 -15.67 16.89
CA ASN A 234 -18.64 -16.53 17.90
C ASN A 234 -17.50 -15.85 18.67
N GLY A 235 -17.26 -14.55 18.42
CA GLY A 235 -16.19 -13.78 19.04
C GLY A 235 -14.79 -14.05 18.45
N ASN A 236 -14.68 -14.77 17.33
CA ASN A 236 -13.38 -15.00 16.71
C ASN A 236 -12.97 -13.77 15.89
N ARG A 237 -11.72 -13.36 16.04
CA ARG A 237 -11.13 -12.30 15.22
C ARG A 237 -10.94 -12.78 13.78
N LYS A 238 -11.58 -12.11 12.83
CA LYS A 238 -11.46 -12.32 11.38
C LYS A 238 -10.69 -11.20 10.70
N ILE A 239 -10.13 -11.52 9.53
CA ILE A 239 -9.58 -10.52 8.61
C ILE A 239 -10.74 -10.07 7.73
N GLY A 240 -11.06 -8.79 7.83
CA GLY A 240 -12.15 -8.17 7.10
C GLY A 240 -11.69 -7.49 5.82
N ILE A 241 -12.45 -6.48 5.41
CA ILE A 241 -12.21 -5.73 4.19
C ILE A 241 -10.89 -4.98 4.30
N GLN A 242 -10.06 -5.10 3.26
CA GLN A 242 -8.85 -4.33 3.05
C GLN A 242 -9.03 -3.45 1.82
N ILE A 243 -8.29 -2.35 1.75
CA ILE A 243 -8.16 -1.59 0.51
C ILE A 243 -7.05 -2.28 -0.27
N ASP A 244 -7.33 -2.80 -1.45
CA ASP A 244 -6.37 -3.36 -2.37
C ASP A 244 -6.07 -2.37 -3.51
N HIS A 245 -4.94 -2.55 -4.19
CA HIS A 245 -4.72 -1.91 -5.49
C HIS A 245 -5.06 -2.90 -6.61
N ILE A 246 -5.88 -2.46 -7.56
CA ILE A 246 -6.23 -3.23 -8.76
C ILE A 246 -4.93 -3.59 -9.48
N ILE A 247 -4.13 -2.57 -9.79
CA ILE A 247 -2.75 -2.71 -10.29
C ILE A 247 -1.80 -2.48 -9.12
N PRO A 248 -0.96 -3.47 -8.76
CA PRO A 248 -0.14 -3.42 -7.54
C PRO A 248 0.97 -2.37 -7.63
N CYS A 249 1.47 -1.92 -6.48
CA CYS A 249 2.48 -0.85 -6.42
C CYS A 249 3.79 -1.19 -7.16
N ASN A 250 4.19 -2.47 -7.19
CA ASN A 250 5.40 -2.92 -7.87
C ASN A 250 5.28 -2.94 -9.40
N ALA A 251 4.07 -2.77 -9.94
CA ALA A 251 3.85 -2.62 -11.36
C ALA A 251 4.10 -1.19 -11.86
N PHE A 252 4.37 -0.23 -10.98
CA PHE A 252 4.60 1.17 -11.32
C PHE A 252 6.02 1.61 -10.96
N ASP A 253 6.60 2.51 -11.74
CA ASP A 253 7.80 3.23 -11.33
C ASP A 253 7.43 4.40 -10.40
N LEU A 254 7.59 4.20 -9.09
CA LEU A 254 7.25 5.23 -8.10
C LEU A 254 8.23 6.41 -8.04
N ASN A 255 9.33 6.37 -8.79
CA ASN A 255 10.20 7.55 -8.99
C ASN A 255 9.67 8.47 -10.09
N ASN A 256 8.80 7.97 -10.96
CA ASN A 256 8.07 8.78 -11.93
C ASN A 256 6.85 9.43 -11.23
N PRO A 257 6.75 10.78 -11.17
CA PRO A 257 5.66 11.45 -10.48
C PRO A 257 4.26 11.09 -11.00
N GLN A 258 4.10 10.81 -12.29
CA GLN A 258 2.80 10.48 -12.88
C GLN A 258 2.40 9.04 -12.57
N GLU A 259 3.31 8.09 -12.68
CA GLU A 259 3.05 6.71 -12.26
C GLU A 259 2.81 6.59 -10.76
N LEU A 260 3.50 7.40 -9.95
CA LEU A 260 3.24 7.53 -8.52
C LEU A 260 1.79 7.99 -8.24
N LEU A 261 1.29 8.97 -9.00
CA LEU A 261 -0.09 9.44 -8.90
C LEU A 261 -1.08 8.37 -9.35
N LEU A 262 -0.82 7.69 -10.46
CA LEU A 262 -1.64 6.58 -10.95
C LEU A 262 -1.72 5.45 -9.92
N CYS A 263 -0.58 5.02 -9.39
CA CYS A 263 -0.50 3.94 -8.41
C CYS A 263 -1.42 4.17 -7.21
N PHE A 264 -1.45 5.38 -6.65
CA PHE A 264 -2.22 5.71 -5.45
C PHE A 264 -3.57 6.38 -5.73
N HIS A 265 -3.94 6.55 -7.00
CA HIS A 265 -5.19 7.16 -7.38
C HIS A 265 -6.38 6.34 -6.88
N TRP A 266 -7.47 7.01 -6.49
CA TRP A 266 -8.65 6.35 -5.94
C TRP A 266 -9.26 5.30 -6.88
N LYS A 267 -9.19 5.51 -8.20
CA LYS A 267 -9.64 4.55 -9.22
C LYS A 267 -8.80 3.27 -9.29
N ASN A 268 -7.55 3.28 -8.82
CA ASN A 268 -6.72 2.07 -8.72
C ASN A 268 -6.99 1.32 -7.41
N CYS A 269 -7.80 1.85 -6.51
CA CYS A 269 -8.12 1.19 -5.24
C CYS A 269 -9.42 0.39 -5.37
N GLN A 270 -9.53 -0.73 -4.64
CA GLN A 270 -10.77 -1.50 -4.53
C GLN A 270 -10.92 -2.08 -3.13
N PRO A 271 -12.16 -2.27 -2.62
CA PRO A 271 -12.38 -3.07 -1.41
C PRO A 271 -12.26 -4.56 -1.75
N MET A 272 -11.52 -5.31 -0.93
CA MET A 272 -11.38 -6.75 -1.08
C MET A 272 -11.36 -7.42 0.29
N TRP A 273 -11.93 -8.62 0.42
CA TRP A 273 -11.78 -9.37 1.67
C TRP A 273 -10.30 -9.70 1.88
N GLY A 274 -9.80 -9.58 3.10
CA GLY A 274 -8.36 -9.74 3.34
C GLY A 274 -7.82 -11.13 2.97
N GLU A 275 -8.65 -12.17 3.08
CA GLU A 275 -8.30 -13.52 2.63
C GLU A 275 -8.14 -13.61 1.11
N GLU A 276 -9.07 -13.00 0.36
CA GLU A 276 -8.99 -12.89 -1.11
C GLU A 276 -7.79 -12.05 -1.54
N ASN A 277 -7.55 -10.93 -0.86
CA ASN A 277 -6.42 -10.04 -1.13
C ASN A 277 -5.07 -10.75 -0.92
N MET A 278 -4.95 -11.51 0.18
CA MET A 278 -3.78 -12.35 0.42
C MET A 278 -3.58 -13.41 -0.66
N SER A 279 -4.67 -14.00 -1.18
CA SER A 279 -4.61 -14.96 -2.28
C SER A 279 -4.23 -14.30 -3.61
N LYS A 280 -4.68 -13.08 -3.87
CA LYS A 280 -4.34 -12.30 -5.06
C LYS A 280 -2.86 -11.88 -5.08
N SER A 281 -2.31 -11.50 -3.92
CA SER A 281 -0.97 -10.92 -3.82
C SER A 281 -0.82 -9.73 -4.78
N ASP A 282 0.26 -9.68 -5.53
CA ASP A 282 0.61 -8.72 -6.57
C ASP A 282 0.30 -9.27 -7.98
N THR A 283 -0.60 -10.24 -8.10
CA THR A 283 -0.99 -10.79 -9.41
C THR A 283 -1.93 -9.82 -10.13
N TYR A 284 -1.60 -9.50 -11.38
CA TYR A 284 -2.43 -8.71 -12.30
C TYR A 284 -2.13 -9.10 -13.75
N LYS A 285 -3.03 -8.78 -14.68
CA LYS A 285 -2.77 -8.93 -16.11
C LYS A 285 -2.35 -7.59 -16.73
N GLN A 286 -1.45 -7.62 -17.70
CA GLN A 286 -1.00 -6.38 -18.35
C GLN A 286 -2.15 -5.67 -19.08
N GLU A 287 -3.14 -6.40 -19.59
CA GLU A 287 -4.35 -5.80 -20.17
C GLU A 287 -5.16 -5.05 -19.13
N ASP A 288 -5.15 -5.46 -17.87
CA ASP A 288 -5.84 -4.76 -16.78
C ASP A 288 -5.13 -3.42 -16.50
N LYS A 289 -3.80 -3.43 -16.51
CA LYS A 289 -2.98 -2.21 -16.36
C LYS A 289 -3.24 -1.24 -17.51
N LEU A 290 -3.29 -1.73 -18.75
CA LEU A 290 -3.60 -0.93 -19.92
C LEU A 290 -5.00 -0.30 -19.81
N ARG A 291 -6.04 -1.09 -19.54
CA ARG A 291 -7.42 -0.57 -19.38
C ARG A 291 -7.51 0.46 -18.26
N TYR A 292 -6.78 0.23 -17.15
CA TYR A 292 -6.72 1.17 -16.05
C TYR A 292 -6.11 2.51 -16.51
N ILE A 293 -4.93 2.51 -17.14
CA ILE A 293 -4.25 3.72 -17.61
C ILE A 293 -5.08 4.45 -18.67
N GLU A 294 -5.71 3.73 -19.60
CA GLU A 294 -6.63 4.30 -20.59
C GLU A 294 -7.81 5.03 -19.93
N SER A 295 -8.39 4.45 -18.87
CA SER A 295 -9.49 5.07 -18.11
C SER A 295 -9.09 6.35 -17.35
N MET A 296 -7.79 6.61 -17.24
CA MET A 296 -7.22 7.78 -16.55
C MET A 296 -6.95 8.96 -17.50
N LYS A 297 -7.00 8.75 -18.83
CA LYS A 297 -6.81 9.80 -19.84
C LYS A 297 -7.80 10.95 -19.74
N GLU A 298 -9.04 10.67 -19.33
CA GLU A 298 -10.05 11.71 -19.15
C GLU A 298 -9.81 12.59 -17.91
N ILE A 299 -8.85 12.23 -17.04
CA ILE A 299 -8.67 12.79 -15.70
C ILE A 299 -7.30 13.45 -15.53
N MET A 300 -6.28 12.97 -16.22
CA MET A 300 -4.88 13.42 -16.10
C MET A 300 -4.33 13.91 -17.43
N ASP A 301 -3.25 14.70 -17.39
CA ASP A 301 -2.62 15.27 -18.58
C ASP A 301 -2.13 14.17 -19.56
N ASN A 302 -2.49 14.31 -20.84
CA ASN A 302 -2.48 13.21 -21.81
C ASN A 302 -1.08 12.83 -22.31
N THR A 303 -0.17 13.81 -22.44
CA THR A 303 1.09 13.61 -23.18
C THR A 303 2.01 12.55 -22.58
N SER A 304 2.03 12.38 -21.26
CA SER A 304 2.86 11.35 -20.62
C SER A 304 2.15 10.01 -20.45
N LEU A 305 0.81 10.03 -20.37
CA LEU A 305 0.03 8.80 -20.34
C LEU A 305 0.14 8.04 -21.67
N ASP A 306 0.22 8.75 -22.79
CA ASP A 306 0.40 8.14 -24.10
C ASP A 306 1.71 7.34 -24.18
N GLN A 307 2.82 7.90 -23.67
CA GLN A 307 4.10 7.18 -23.62
C GLN A 307 4.03 5.93 -22.74
N LEU A 308 3.35 6.03 -21.59
CA LEU A 308 3.18 4.89 -20.69
C LEU A 308 2.31 3.79 -21.33
N ILE A 309 1.28 4.17 -22.07
CA ILE A 309 0.42 3.23 -22.80
C ILE A 309 1.20 2.49 -23.88
N GLU A 310 2.01 3.21 -24.67
CA GLU A 310 2.86 2.58 -25.69
C GLU A 310 3.81 1.56 -25.06
N ASN A 311 4.42 1.88 -23.91
CA ASN A 311 5.29 0.96 -23.18
C ASN A 311 4.54 -0.29 -22.72
N VAL A 312 3.36 -0.13 -22.10
CA VAL A 312 2.55 -1.27 -21.65
C VAL A 312 2.05 -2.13 -22.83
N GLN A 313 1.67 -1.52 -23.95
CA GLN A 313 1.30 -2.24 -25.18
C GLN A 313 2.46 -3.05 -25.75
N LYS A 314 3.68 -2.51 -25.68
CA LYS A 314 4.90 -3.22 -26.06
C LYS A 314 5.14 -4.43 -25.13
N ASP A 315 5.01 -4.25 -23.82
CA ASP A 315 5.17 -5.33 -22.84
C ASP A 315 4.16 -6.48 -23.09
N ILE A 316 2.89 -6.15 -23.37
CA ILE A 316 1.85 -7.13 -23.74
C ILE A 316 2.27 -7.92 -24.97
N LYS A 317 2.73 -7.23 -26.02
CA LYS A 317 3.14 -7.87 -27.27
C LYS A 317 4.32 -8.82 -27.06
N GLU A 318 5.30 -8.41 -26.27
CA GLU A 318 6.45 -9.25 -25.93
C GLU A 318 6.05 -10.45 -25.06
N GLU A 319 5.11 -10.30 -24.13
CA GLU A 319 4.58 -11.39 -23.32
C GLU A 319 3.81 -12.41 -24.16
N MET A 320 2.95 -11.95 -25.06
CA MET A 320 2.25 -12.82 -26.02
C MET A 320 3.21 -13.61 -26.90
N GLU A 321 4.30 -12.99 -27.38
CA GLU A 321 5.28 -13.70 -28.21
C GLU A 321 6.05 -14.75 -27.39
N ARG A 322 6.40 -14.45 -26.13
CA ARG A 322 7.02 -15.43 -25.21
C ARG A 322 6.09 -16.61 -24.93
N GLU A 323 4.81 -16.37 -24.70
CA GLU A 323 3.82 -17.43 -24.49
C GLU A 323 3.67 -18.31 -25.73
N LYS A 324 3.67 -17.70 -26.91
CA LYS A 324 3.63 -18.41 -28.19
C LYS A 324 4.87 -19.28 -28.39
N GLU A 325 6.08 -18.75 -28.16
CA GLU A 325 7.33 -19.51 -28.22
C GLU A 325 7.32 -20.69 -27.23
N GLN A 326 6.82 -20.49 -26.01
CA GLN A 326 6.69 -21.55 -25.02
C GLN A 326 5.69 -22.62 -25.44
N ALA A 327 4.56 -22.22 -26.03
CA ALA A 327 3.55 -23.14 -26.55
C ALA A 327 4.08 -23.95 -27.73
N GLU A 328 4.82 -23.33 -28.65
CA GLU A 328 5.49 -24.00 -29.77
C GLU A 328 6.52 -25.02 -29.26
N LEU A 329 7.34 -24.65 -28.26
CA LEU A 329 8.29 -25.56 -27.63
C LEU A 329 7.61 -26.71 -26.89
N ALA A 330 6.49 -26.44 -26.20
CA ALA A 330 5.72 -27.46 -25.51
C ALA A 330 5.09 -28.46 -26.51
N LEU A 331 4.57 -27.97 -27.63
CA LEU A 331 4.04 -28.78 -28.71
C LEU A 331 5.14 -29.64 -29.35
N GLN A 332 6.32 -29.06 -29.60
CA GLN A 332 7.46 -29.81 -30.13
C GLN A 332 7.86 -30.96 -29.19
N LYS A 333 7.96 -30.69 -27.88
CA LYS A 333 8.24 -31.73 -26.87
C LYS A 333 7.15 -32.80 -26.85
N GLU A 334 5.88 -32.44 -27.03
CA GLU A 334 4.79 -33.41 -27.09
C GLU A 334 4.89 -34.30 -28.33
N VAL A 335 5.23 -33.74 -29.50
CA VAL A 335 5.47 -34.50 -30.73
C VAL A 335 6.67 -35.44 -30.57
N GLU A 336 7.78 -34.96 -30.02
CA GLU A 336 8.98 -35.77 -29.75
C GLU A 336 8.66 -36.92 -28.77
N ASN A 337 7.93 -36.65 -27.69
CA ASN A 337 7.51 -37.68 -26.75
C ASN A 337 6.61 -38.73 -27.40
N LYS A 338 5.65 -38.32 -28.25
CA LYS A 338 4.80 -39.26 -29.02
C LYS A 338 5.62 -40.12 -29.97
N ALA A 339 6.61 -39.53 -30.66
CA ALA A 339 7.52 -40.27 -31.54
C ALA A 339 8.36 -41.30 -30.75
N LEU A 340 8.87 -40.91 -29.58
CA LEU A 340 9.65 -41.80 -28.69
C LEU A 340 8.80 -42.96 -28.18
N GLN A 341 7.55 -42.68 -27.81
CA GLN A 341 6.59 -43.68 -27.34
C GLN A 341 6.25 -44.69 -28.44
N LYS A 342 6.08 -44.23 -29.69
CA LYS A 342 5.89 -45.10 -30.86
C LYS A 342 7.11 -46.00 -31.13
N LYS A 343 8.32 -45.45 -31.01
CA LYS A 343 9.58 -46.21 -31.19
C LYS A 343 9.80 -47.24 -30.07
N GLN A 344 9.48 -46.90 -28.82
CA GLN A 344 9.49 -47.87 -27.72
C GLN A 344 8.48 -48.99 -27.92
N SER A 345 7.29 -48.69 -28.46
CA SER A 345 6.29 -49.71 -28.76
C SER A 345 6.74 -50.69 -29.84
N SER A 346 7.43 -50.21 -30.90
CA SER A 346 7.95 -51.11 -31.94
C SER A 346 9.10 -51.97 -31.42
N LEU A 347 10.04 -51.38 -30.66
CA LEU A 347 11.13 -52.14 -30.03
C LEU A 347 10.63 -53.21 -29.05
N PHE A 348 9.48 -52.97 -28.40
CA PHE A 348 8.84 -53.95 -27.54
C PHE A 348 8.18 -55.09 -28.32
N GLU A 349 7.60 -54.80 -29.50
CA GLU A 349 7.08 -55.82 -30.41
C GLU A 349 8.21 -56.70 -30.97
N ASP A 350 9.34 -56.10 -31.37
CA ASP A 350 10.53 -56.84 -31.85
C ASP A 350 11.11 -57.74 -30.76
N TYR A 351 11.24 -57.23 -29.53
CA TYR A 351 11.70 -58.01 -28.37
C TYR A 351 10.79 -59.21 -28.06
N LEU A 352 9.46 -59.03 -28.13
CA LEU A 352 8.50 -60.12 -27.94
C LEU A 352 8.62 -61.19 -29.03
N TYR A 353 8.93 -60.79 -30.26
CA TYR A 353 9.15 -61.70 -31.38
C TYR A 353 10.42 -62.54 -31.18
N ASP A 354 11.53 -61.91 -30.80
CA ASP A 354 12.80 -62.60 -30.50
C ASP A 354 12.65 -63.58 -29.33
N GLN A 355 11.95 -63.17 -28.26
CA GLN A 355 11.69 -64.05 -27.12
C GLN A 355 10.79 -65.25 -27.51
N CYS A 356 9.86 -65.07 -28.44
CA CYS A 356 9.06 -66.17 -29.00
C CYS A 356 9.91 -67.15 -29.82
N LEU A 357 10.87 -66.63 -30.61
CA LEU A 357 11.83 -67.43 -31.37
C LEU A 357 12.74 -68.26 -30.45
N GLU A 358 13.28 -67.65 -29.39
CA GLU A 358 14.09 -68.35 -28.39
C GLU A 358 13.28 -69.45 -27.68
N ASN A 359 12.04 -69.14 -27.26
CA ASN A 359 11.16 -70.13 -26.65
C ASN A 359 10.81 -71.27 -27.62
N MET A 360 10.65 -70.98 -28.91
CA MET A 360 10.41 -72.00 -29.93
C MET A 360 11.65 -72.89 -30.15
N GLN A 361 12.85 -72.33 -30.10
CA GLN A 361 14.11 -73.07 -30.14
C GLN A 361 14.31 -73.96 -28.90
N VAL A 362 13.99 -73.45 -27.71
CA VAL A 362 14.02 -74.24 -26.46
C VAL A 362 13.00 -75.37 -26.52
N MET A 363 11.80 -75.12 -27.04
CA MET A 363 10.78 -76.16 -27.24
C MET A 363 11.23 -77.22 -28.26
N PHE A 364 11.91 -76.82 -29.33
CA PHE A 364 12.48 -77.74 -30.32
C PHE A 364 13.60 -78.59 -29.71
N PHE A 365 14.51 -77.97 -28.95
CA PHE A 365 15.56 -78.67 -28.19
C PHE A 365 14.99 -79.62 -27.15
N MET A 366 13.92 -79.24 -26.45
CA MET A 366 13.20 -80.12 -25.52
C MET A 366 12.54 -81.30 -26.25
N TYR A 367 12.00 -81.08 -27.44
CA TYR A 367 11.41 -82.12 -28.29
C TYR A 367 12.45 -83.11 -28.84
N GLU A 368 13.61 -82.63 -29.28
CA GLU A 368 14.73 -83.47 -29.71
C GLU A 368 15.32 -84.29 -28.55
N ASN A 369 15.43 -83.70 -27.35
CA ASN A 369 15.86 -84.42 -26.15
C ASN A 369 14.82 -85.41 -25.61
N ALA A 370 13.52 -85.15 -25.81
CA ALA A 370 12.45 -86.08 -25.43
C ALA A 370 12.47 -87.38 -26.26
N ASN A 371 13.02 -87.36 -27.47
CA ASN A 371 13.20 -88.56 -28.30
C ASN A 371 14.40 -89.44 -27.91
N SER A 372 15.18 -89.08 -26.88
CA SER A 372 16.33 -89.86 -26.41
C SER A 372 16.22 -90.42 -24.99
N ASN A 373 15.13 -90.16 -24.24
CA ASN A 373 14.95 -90.72 -22.89
C ASN A 373 13.51 -91.17 -22.58
N LYS A 374 13.31 -92.49 -22.54
CA LYS A 374 12.09 -93.11 -22.01
C LYS A 374 12.12 -93.10 -20.48
N GLY A 375 11.19 -92.36 -19.88
CA GLY A 375 10.64 -92.63 -18.55
C GLY A 375 11.11 -91.71 -17.42
N LYS A 376 10.24 -90.77 -17.01
CA LYS A 376 9.68 -90.61 -15.65
C LYS A 376 8.98 -89.26 -15.48
N GLU A 377 7.79 -89.33 -14.86
CA GLU A 377 6.98 -88.34 -14.14
C GLU A 377 7.09 -86.83 -14.46
N TYR A 378 5.99 -86.31 -15.03
CA TYR A 378 5.68 -84.89 -15.14
C TYR A 378 5.40 -84.27 -13.76
N LYS A 379 6.26 -83.36 -13.30
CA LYS A 379 5.91 -82.35 -12.29
C LYS A 379 5.54 -81.04 -12.99
N LYS A 380 4.32 -80.56 -12.70
CA LYS A 380 3.67 -79.37 -13.29
C LYS A 380 4.56 -78.13 -13.23
N SER A 381 4.54 -77.35 -14.31
CA SER A 381 5.26 -76.08 -14.43
C SER A 381 4.72 -75.02 -13.46
N PRO A 382 5.56 -74.13 -12.90
CA PRO A 382 5.14 -73.07 -11.97
C PRO A 382 4.36 -71.90 -12.61
N LEU A 383 3.78 -72.08 -13.80
CA LEU A 383 3.15 -70.99 -14.55
C LEU A 383 1.63 -70.90 -14.31
N PHE A 384 1.19 -71.03 -13.05
CA PHE A 384 -0.18 -70.69 -12.68
C PHE A 384 -0.33 -70.59 -11.16
N LEU A 385 0.10 -69.49 -10.54
CA LEU A 385 -0.48 -68.95 -9.30
C LEU A 385 0.14 -67.58 -8.98
N MET A 386 -0.74 -66.63 -8.67
CA MET A 386 -0.51 -65.26 -8.17
C MET A 386 -0.28 -64.16 -9.20
N LYS A 387 -1.38 -63.76 -9.86
CA LYS A 387 -1.72 -62.33 -9.92
C LYS A 387 -2.12 -61.89 -8.50
N ASN A 388 -1.28 -61.10 -7.82
CA ASN A 388 -1.74 -60.12 -6.85
C ASN A 388 -0.64 -59.13 -6.43
N LYS A 389 -0.89 -57.85 -6.72
CA LYS A 389 -0.31 -56.61 -6.16
C LYS A 389 1.23 -56.57 -6.03
N GLU A 390 1.91 -56.15 -7.09
CA GLU A 390 3.15 -55.41 -6.89
C GLU A 390 2.85 -54.17 -6.02
N SER A 391 3.39 -54.15 -4.80
CA SER A 391 3.43 -52.94 -3.99
C SER A 391 4.15 -51.85 -4.79
N ARG A 392 3.60 -50.62 -4.81
CA ARG A 392 4.30 -49.48 -5.41
C ARG A 392 5.72 -49.43 -4.82
N LYS A 393 6.75 -49.54 -5.66
CA LYS A 393 8.14 -49.33 -5.25
C LYS A 393 8.26 -47.94 -4.62
N THR A 394 8.70 -47.85 -3.37
CA THR A 394 8.85 -46.60 -2.62
C THR A 394 10.25 -46.54 -2.01
N GLY A 395 10.81 -45.35 -1.83
CA GLY A 395 12.20 -45.20 -1.36
C GLY A 395 13.24 -45.51 -2.44
N GLY A 396 14.40 -46.06 -2.05
CA GLY A 396 15.53 -46.34 -2.94
C GLY A 396 15.23 -47.29 -4.11
N GLU A 397 14.17 -48.11 -4.01
CA GLU A 397 13.71 -49.00 -5.07
C GLU A 397 12.90 -48.30 -6.18
N ASN A 398 12.54 -47.01 -5.99
CA ASN A 398 11.85 -46.20 -6.99
C ASN A 398 12.86 -45.47 -7.88
N ALA A 399 12.84 -45.75 -9.19
CA ALA A 399 13.71 -45.12 -10.18
C ALA A 399 13.60 -43.57 -10.26
N LYS A 400 12.54 -42.97 -9.67
CA LYS A 400 12.36 -41.51 -9.60
C LYS A 400 12.88 -40.88 -8.29
N SER A 401 13.43 -41.67 -7.38
CA SER A 401 13.99 -41.17 -6.13
C SER A 401 15.25 -40.35 -6.40
N LYS A 402 15.33 -39.18 -5.77
CA LYS A 402 16.50 -38.29 -5.87
C LYS A 402 17.39 -38.48 -4.64
N THR A 403 18.69 -38.57 -4.86
CA THR A 403 19.71 -38.51 -3.81
C THR A 403 19.65 -37.17 -3.11
N VAL A 404 19.83 -37.17 -1.79
CA VAL A 404 19.82 -35.97 -0.95
C VAL A 404 21.15 -35.87 -0.21
N TYR A 405 21.74 -34.68 -0.20
CA TYR A 405 23.04 -34.42 0.40
C TYR A 405 22.88 -33.57 1.67
N GLN A 406 23.58 -33.97 2.74
CA GLN A 406 23.59 -33.31 4.04
C GLN A 406 24.88 -32.51 4.20
N TYR A 407 24.75 -31.28 4.69
CA TYR A 407 25.86 -30.36 4.92
C TYR A 407 25.77 -29.70 6.28
N THR A 408 26.91 -29.24 6.80
CA THR A 408 26.97 -28.40 8.00
C THR A 408 26.30 -27.05 7.74
N ILE A 409 25.64 -26.51 8.76
CA ILE A 409 24.90 -25.24 8.63
C ILE A 409 25.83 -24.02 8.54
N THR A 410 26.98 -24.07 9.23
CA THR A 410 27.91 -22.95 9.41
C THR A 410 28.83 -22.72 8.22
N ASP A 411 29.38 -23.78 7.65
CA ASP A 411 30.44 -23.74 6.64
C ASP A 411 30.10 -24.54 5.37
N ARG A 412 28.86 -25.03 5.24
CA ARG A 412 28.36 -25.78 4.07
C ARG A 412 29.28 -26.94 3.65
N LYS A 413 30.00 -27.53 4.61
CA LYS A 413 30.83 -28.70 4.36
C LYS A 413 29.97 -29.93 4.24
N PHE A 414 30.29 -30.75 3.25
CA PHE A 414 29.61 -32.01 3.00
C PHE A 414 29.80 -32.97 4.18
N ILE A 415 28.71 -33.62 4.60
CA ILE A 415 28.71 -34.62 5.68
C ILE A 415 28.51 -36.01 5.08
N ARG A 416 27.40 -36.22 4.37
CA ARG A 416 27.00 -37.52 3.78
C ARG A 416 25.91 -37.36 2.73
N SER A 417 25.70 -38.40 1.94
CA SER A 417 24.60 -38.51 0.96
C SER A 417 23.65 -39.65 1.35
N PHE A 418 22.38 -39.51 0.96
CA PHE A 418 21.32 -40.52 1.12
C PHE A 418 20.72 -40.83 -0.25
N ASP A 419 20.50 -42.10 -0.56
CA ASP A 419 19.99 -42.52 -1.87
C ASP A 419 18.55 -42.04 -2.10
N CYS A 420 17.79 -41.86 -1.02
CA CYS A 420 16.46 -41.28 -1.09
C CYS A 420 16.11 -40.45 0.15
N MET A 421 15.17 -39.51 -0.02
CA MET A 421 14.69 -38.67 1.07
C MET A 421 14.01 -39.46 2.21
N SER A 422 13.47 -40.66 1.93
CA SER A 422 12.86 -41.53 2.95
C SER A 422 13.87 -42.05 3.94
N GLU A 423 15.06 -42.38 3.45
CA GLU A 423 16.16 -42.83 4.28
C GLU A 423 16.68 -41.69 5.17
N ALA A 424 16.91 -40.51 4.57
CA ALA A 424 17.31 -39.31 5.30
C ALA A 424 16.29 -38.89 6.38
N ALA A 425 15.00 -38.93 6.06
CA ALA A 425 13.91 -38.61 6.98
C ALA A 425 13.87 -39.56 8.18
N LYS A 426 14.01 -40.86 7.91
CA LYS A 426 13.97 -41.92 8.93
C LYS A 426 15.17 -41.86 9.85
N GLU A 427 16.38 -41.70 9.31
CA GLU A 427 17.61 -41.67 10.11
C GLU A 427 17.72 -40.39 10.94
N CYS A 428 17.31 -39.25 10.39
CA CYS A 428 17.38 -37.98 11.11
C CYS A 428 16.16 -37.68 11.99
N GLY A 429 15.10 -38.51 11.93
CA GLY A 429 13.86 -38.30 12.67
C GLY A 429 13.08 -37.06 12.23
N ILE A 430 13.12 -36.71 10.95
CA ILE A 430 12.55 -35.48 10.38
C ILE A 430 11.42 -35.83 9.40
N SER A 431 10.41 -34.95 9.27
CA SER A 431 9.39 -35.11 8.23
C SER A 431 9.95 -34.93 6.81
N HIS A 432 9.44 -35.72 5.87
CA HIS A 432 9.72 -35.60 4.43
C HIS A 432 9.48 -34.19 3.87
N ALA A 433 8.41 -33.53 4.33
CA ALA A 433 8.07 -32.18 3.90
C ALA A 433 9.12 -31.15 4.32
N SER A 434 9.67 -31.28 5.54
CA SER A 434 10.71 -30.39 6.05
C SER A 434 12.01 -30.53 5.26
N LEU A 435 12.41 -31.76 4.90
CA LEU A 435 13.58 -32.01 4.05
C LEU A 435 13.38 -31.46 2.63
N SER A 436 12.22 -31.72 2.02
CA SER A 436 11.90 -31.21 0.68
C SER A 436 11.90 -29.68 0.61
N ASN A 437 11.38 -29.02 1.65
CA ASN A 437 11.42 -27.55 1.75
C ASN A 437 12.85 -27.02 1.92
N CYS A 438 13.72 -27.71 2.67
CA CYS A 438 15.13 -27.35 2.79
C CYS A 438 15.87 -27.49 1.45
N CYS A 439 15.73 -28.62 0.76
CA CYS A 439 16.38 -28.82 -0.54
C CYS A 439 15.87 -27.87 -1.64
N ARG A 440 14.64 -27.36 -1.50
CA ARG A 440 14.05 -26.33 -2.38
C ARG A 440 14.31 -24.90 -1.90
N GLN A 441 15.16 -24.73 -0.88
CA GLN A 441 15.53 -23.44 -0.30
C GLN A 441 14.35 -22.61 0.27
N LYS A 442 13.22 -23.26 0.58
CA LYS A 442 12.07 -22.63 1.25
C LYS A 442 12.29 -22.44 2.74
N THR A 443 13.19 -23.23 3.33
CA THR A 443 13.59 -23.15 4.74
C THR A 443 15.10 -23.29 4.84
N GLN A 444 15.74 -22.56 5.77
CA GLN A 444 17.21 -22.46 5.84
C GLN A 444 17.92 -23.73 6.34
N SER A 445 17.24 -24.56 7.15
CA SER A 445 17.81 -25.79 7.71
C SER A 445 16.71 -26.68 8.31
N SER A 446 16.99 -27.98 8.45
CA SER A 446 16.16 -28.89 9.25
C SER A 446 17.05 -29.79 10.11
N ALA A 447 16.64 -30.00 11.36
CA ALA A 447 17.42 -30.66 12.42
C ALA A 447 18.87 -30.15 12.58
N GLY A 448 19.10 -28.85 12.34
CA GLY A 448 20.44 -28.24 12.47
C GLY A 448 21.37 -28.49 11.28
N PHE A 449 20.89 -29.08 10.19
CA PHE A 449 21.67 -29.34 8.98
C PHE A 449 21.11 -28.62 7.77
N TRP A 450 21.98 -28.38 6.78
CA TRP A 450 21.57 -27.92 5.46
C TRP A 450 21.44 -29.09 4.50
N TRP A 451 20.44 -29.02 3.63
CA TRP A 451 20.03 -30.12 2.77
C TRP A 451 19.92 -29.62 1.33
N SER A 452 20.47 -30.37 0.37
CA SER A 452 20.35 -30.06 -1.06
C SER A 452 20.18 -31.31 -1.91
N TYR A 453 19.63 -31.15 -3.11
CA TYR A 453 19.68 -32.15 -4.17
C TYR A 453 20.98 -32.09 -4.97
N ASP A 454 21.77 -31.03 -4.79
CA ASP A 454 23.01 -30.83 -5.52
C ASP A 454 24.17 -31.57 -4.84
N PRO A 455 24.96 -32.37 -5.59
CA PRO A 455 26.13 -33.06 -5.07
C PRO A 455 27.22 -32.07 -4.64
N PRO A 456 28.13 -32.46 -3.73
CA PRO A 456 29.25 -31.62 -3.34
C PRO A 456 30.17 -31.33 -4.53
N ALA A 457 30.63 -30.08 -4.65
CA ALA A 457 31.57 -29.69 -5.67
C ALA A 457 32.87 -30.51 -5.55
N VAL A 458 33.24 -31.22 -6.61
CA VAL A 458 34.49 -31.98 -6.66
C VAL A 458 35.64 -30.97 -6.71
N ALA A 459 36.50 -30.96 -5.70
CA ALA A 459 37.72 -30.17 -5.72
C ALA A 459 38.63 -30.71 -6.84
N SER A 460 38.80 -29.92 -7.90
CA SER A 460 39.79 -30.20 -8.93
C SER A 460 41.19 -30.12 -8.31
N THR A 461 41.82 -31.28 -8.10
CA THR A 461 43.23 -31.36 -7.77
C THR A 461 44.04 -30.88 -8.98
N THR A 462 44.49 -29.63 -8.93
CA THR A 462 45.59 -29.14 -9.75
C THR A 462 46.84 -29.93 -9.36
N THR A 463 47.20 -30.93 -10.17
CA THR A 463 48.55 -31.46 -10.22
C THR A 463 49.44 -30.37 -10.81
N GLU A 464 50.22 -29.70 -9.96
CA GLU A 464 51.38 -28.93 -10.36
C GLU A 464 52.48 -29.91 -10.78
N ALA A 465 52.87 -29.84 -12.05
CA ALA A 465 54.14 -30.27 -12.60
C ALA A 465 54.58 -29.23 -13.63
#